data_AF-A0A970RNE8-F1
#
_entry.id   AF-A0A970RNE8-F1
#
_cell.length_a   1.000
_cell.length_b   1.000
_cell.length_c   1.000
_cell.angle_alpha   90.00
_cell.angle_beta   90.00
_cell.angle_gamma   90.00
#
_symmetry.space_group_name_H-M   'P 1'
#
loop_
_entity.id
_entity.type
_entity.pdbx_description
1 polymer ?
#
loop_
_entity_poly.entity_id
_entity_poly.type
_entity_poly.pdbx_seq_one_letter_code
_entity_poly.pdbx_strand_id
1 'polypeptide(L)'
;FIVIASGGGGIPVIRNQDGTYQGVEAVIDKDLAGERLAAAVNADLLMILTDVPRVAIHYNSPNQKWLENVTVSEMEQLEKEGHFKAGSMGPKVRAAVRFVRNGGDRAVIASLEEALEALEGKAGTQIHKS
;
A
#
# COMPACT_ATOMS: atom_id res chain seq x y z
N PHE A 1 10.25 -21.47 2.98
CA PHE A 1 11.34 -20.54 2.58
C PHE A 1 10.84 -19.11 2.77
N ILE A 2 11.75 -18.13 2.85
CA ILE A 2 11.39 -16.70 2.85
C ILE A 2 11.79 -16.14 1.49
N VAL A 3 10.87 -15.46 0.81
CA VAL A 3 11.09 -14.91 -0.54
C VAL A 3 11.31 -13.42 -0.48
N ILE A 4 12.35 -12.95 -1.18
CA ILE A 4 12.52 -11.54 -1.52
C ILE A 4 12.27 -11.42 -3.03
N ALA A 5 11.26 -10.64 -3.41
CA ALA A 5 10.85 -10.48 -4.81
C ALA A 5 10.38 -9.04 -5.07
N SER A 6 10.21 -8.68 -6.34
CA SER A 6 9.74 -7.36 -6.78
C SER A 6 10.56 -6.18 -6.22
N GLY A 7 11.87 -6.36 -6.06
CA GLY A 7 12.78 -5.31 -5.60
C GLY A 7 12.68 -4.06 -6.47
N GLY A 8 12.44 -2.90 -5.86
CA GLY A 8 12.26 -1.63 -6.57
C GLY A 8 10.99 -1.52 -7.43
N GLY A 9 10.04 -2.45 -7.30
CA GLY A 9 8.85 -2.56 -8.16
C GLY A 9 9.01 -3.55 -9.32
N GLY A 10 10.20 -4.16 -9.47
CA GLY A 10 10.52 -5.11 -10.54
C GLY A 10 11.04 -4.44 -11.82
N ILE A 11 11.55 -5.25 -12.74
CA ILE A 11 12.06 -4.79 -14.05
C ILE A 11 10.85 -4.54 -14.97
N PRO A 12 10.65 -3.32 -15.49
CA PRO A 12 9.54 -3.02 -16.38
C PRO A 12 9.68 -3.76 -17.70
N VAL A 13 8.66 -4.54 -18.06
CA VAL A 13 8.57 -5.24 -19.34
C VAL A 13 7.20 -5.02 -19.97
N ILE A 14 7.16 -4.96 -21.29
CA ILE A 14 5.93 -5.01 -22.09
C ILE A 14 5.87 -6.30 -22.90
N ARG A 15 4.66 -6.76 -23.21
CA ARG A 15 4.44 -7.95 -24.05
C ARG A 15 4.20 -7.50 -25.49
N ASN A 16 5.03 -7.99 -26.40
CA ASN A 16 4.92 -7.75 -27.83
C ASN A 16 3.78 -8.58 -28.45
N GLN A 17 3.38 -8.23 -29.68
CA GLN A 17 2.32 -8.95 -30.41
C GLN A 17 2.67 -10.42 -30.68
N ASP A 18 3.95 -10.74 -30.83
CA ASP A 18 4.47 -12.10 -31.00
C ASP A 18 4.56 -12.90 -29.69
N GLY A 19 4.17 -12.29 -28.56
CA GLY A 19 4.16 -12.90 -27.23
C GLY A 19 5.48 -12.80 -26.48
N THR A 20 6.55 -12.23 -27.07
CA THR A 20 7.83 -11.98 -26.39
C THR A 20 7.73 -10.83 -25.39
N TYR A 21 8.70 -10.75 -24.48
CA TYR A 21 8.82 -9.64 -23.52
C TYR A 21 10.01 -8.74 -23.88
N GLN A 22 9.80 -7.43 -23.79
CA GLN A 22 10.83 -6.42 -23.99
C GLN A 22 10.93 -5.53 -22.75
N GLY A 23 12.16 -5.33 -22.26
CA GLY A 23 12.44 -4.36 -21.20
C GLY A 23 12.25 -2.93 -21.69
N VAL A 24 11.69 -2.07 -20.85
CA VAL A 24 11.45 -0.66 -21.17
C VAL A 24 11.95 0.26 -20.07
N GLU A 25 12.32 1.49 -20.44
CA GLU A 25 12.69 2.52 -19.49
C GLU A 25 11.43 3.11 -18.83
N ALA A 26 11.12 2.61 -17.63
CA ALA A 26 10.03 3.10 -16.79
C ALA A 26 10.36 2.84 -15.32
N VAL A 27 9.56 3.41 -14.41
CA VAL A 27 9.63 3.12 -12.98
C VAL A 27 8.28 2.58 -12.55
N ILE A 28 8.27 1.38 -11.95
CA ILE A 28 7.07 0.79 -11.38
C ILE A 28 6.98 1.22 -9.92
N ASP A 29 5.80 1.67 -9.50
CA ASP A 29 5.53 1.97 -8.10
C ASP A 29 5.63 0.70 -7.25
N LYS A 30 6.54 0.71 -6.28
CA LYS A 30 6.83 -0.46 -5.43
C LYS A 30 5.66 -0.89 -4.56
N ASP A 31 4.82 0.05 -4.11
CA ASP A 31 3.69 -0.25 -3.23
C ASP A 31 2.59 -0.95 -4.05
N LEU A 32 2.31 -0.47 -5.27
CA LEU A 32 1.40 -1.13 -6.21
C LEU A 32 1.95 -2.46 -6.73
N ALA A 33 3.26 -2.58 -6.98
CA ALA A 33 3.85 -3.86 -7.35
C ALA A 33 3.77 -4.88 -6.21
N GLY A 34 4.00 -4.43 -4.97
CA GLY A 34 3.83 -5.23 -3.76
C GLY A 34 2.38 -5.70 -3.59
N GLU A 35 1.40 -4.83 -3.82
CA GLU A 35 -0.02 -5.20 -3.84
C GLU A 35 -0.32 -6.29 -4.86
N ARG A 36 0.20 -6.16 -6.09
CA ARG A 36 0.00 -7.19 -7.13
C ARG A 36 0.62 -8.52 -6.77
N LEU A 37 1.80 -8.52 -6.15
CA LEU A 37 2.42 -9.74 -5.66
C LEU A 37 1.59 -10.37 -4.54
N ALA A 38 1.13 -9.56 -3.57
CA ALA A 38 0.31 -10.03 -2.46
C ALA A 38 -1.01 -10.65 -2.95
N ALA A 39 -1.67 -10.04 -3.94
CA ALA A 39 -2.86 -10.60 -4.58
C ALA A 39 -2.54 -11.90 -5.34
N ALA A 40 -1.44 -11.96 -6.09
CA ALA A 40 -1.06 -13.14 -6.87
C ALA A 40 -0.75 -14.37 -6.00
N VAL A 41 -0.31 -14.17 -4.75
CA VAL A 41 -0.03 -15.25 -3.79
C VAL A 41 -1.18 -15.50 -2.82
N ASN A 42 -2.33 -14.83 -2.99
CA ASN A 42 -3.47 -14.87 -2.08
C ASN A 42 -3.06 -14.59 -0.62
N ALA A 43 -2.28 -13.55 -0.40
CA ALA A 43 -1.89 -13.16 0.96
C ALA A 43 -3.13 -12.71 1.77
N ASP A 44 -3.14 -13.04 3.05
CA ASP A 44 -4.19 -12.56 3.98
C ASP A 44 -4.00 -11.08 4.34
N LEU A 45 -2.73 -10.63 4.38
CA LEU A 45 -2.33 -9.31 4.86
C LEU A 45 -1.28 -8.68 3.95
N LEU A 46 -1.46 -7.38 3.69
CA LEU A 46 -0.45 -6.51 3.09
C LEU A 46 0.02 -5.47 4.11
N MET A 47 1.31 -5.47 4.44
CA MET A 47 1.93 -4.46 5.30
C MET A 47 2.88 -3.58 4.50
N ILE A 48 2.66 -2.27 4.53
CA ILE A 48 3.53 -1.26 3.92
C ILE A 48 4.26 -0.53 5.04
N LEU A 49 5.57 -0.71 5.10
CA LEU A 49 6.43 -0.04 6.08
C LEU A 49 6.99 1.26 5.51
N THR A 50 6.91 2.34 6.29
CA THR A 50 7.34 3.70 5.91
C THR A 50 8.00 4.42 7.09
N ASP A 51 8.30 5.71 6.92
CA ASP A 51 8.94 6.60 7.89
C ASP A 51 7.97 7.28 8.89
N VAL A 52 6.66 7.10 8.71
CA VAL A 52 5.63 7.64 9.60
C VAL A 52 4.81 6.52 10.24
N PRO A 53 4.37 6.67 11.49
CA PRO A 53 3.72 5.60 12.23
C PRO A 53 2.33 5.27 11.68
N ARG A 54 1.60 6.25 11.13
CA ARG A 54 0.22 6.10 10.64
C ARG A 54 -0.01 6.97 9.40
N VAL A 55 -1.09 6.74 8.69
CA VAL A 55 -1.64 7.70 7.71
C VAL A 55 -2.29 8.85 8.46
N ALA A 56 -2.17 10.08 7.95
CA ALA A 56 -2.82 11.25 8.52
C ALA A 56 -3.67 12.01 7.50
N ILE A 57 -4.74 12.61 8.00
CA ILE A 57 -5.43 13.73 7.34
C ILE A 57 -4.88 15.04 7.88
N HIS A 58 -4.96 16.10 7.07
CA HIS A 58 -4.38 17.41 7.36
C HIS A 58 -2.89 17.33 7.78
N TYR A 59 -2.11 16.48 7.10
CA TYR A 59 -0.70 16.25 7.39
C TYR A 59 0.12 17.55 7.38
N ASN A 60 1.04 17.70 8.34
CA ASN A 60 1.84 18.91 8.58
C ASN A 60 1.00 20.18 8.81
N SER A 61 -0.15 20.05 9.48
CA SER A 61 -0.97 21.18 9.90
C SER A 61 -1.34 21.08 11.39
N PRO A 62 -1.80 22.18 12.03
CA PRO A 62 -2.29 22.15 13.41
C PRO A 62 -3.45 21.18 13.64
N ASN A 63 -4.22 20.85 12.60
CA ASN A 63 -5.37 19.96 12.68
C ASN A 63 -5.03 18.54 12.22
N GLN A 64 -3.75 18.18 12.17
CA GLN A 64 -3.31 16.84 11.79
C GLN A 64 -3.98 15.78 12.66
N LYS A 65 -4.57 14.78 12.01
CA LYS A 65 -5.19 13.64 12.69
C LYS A 65 -4.67 12.34 12.09
N TRP A 66 -4.12 11.49 12.95
CA TRP A 66 -3.72 10.13 12.58
C TRP A 66 -4.94 9.21 12.46
N LEU A 67 -4.90 8.35 11.45
CA LEU A 67 -5.90 7.32 11.21
C LEU A 67 -5.43 6.01 11.83
N GLU A 68 -6.28 5.38 12.64
CA GLU A 68 -5.99 4.11 13.29
C GLU A 68 -6.74 2.98 12.59
N ASN A 69 -8.03 2.79 12.87
CA ASN A 69 -8.87 1.81 12.19
C ASN A 69 -9.79 2.53 11.22
N VAL A 70 -9.74 2.14 9.95
CA VAL A 70 -10.49 2.78 8.86
C VAL A 70 -10.98 1.73 7.87
N THR A 71 -12.07 2.05 7.21
CA THR A 71 -12.64 1.26 6.12
C THR A 71 -12.05 1.68 4.78
N VAL A 72 -12.11 0.78 3.80
CA VAL A 72 -11.81 1.11 2.40
C VAL A 72 -12.63 2.32 1.93
N SER A 73 -13.93 2.38 2.26
CA SER A 73 -14.79 3.49 1.87
C SER A 73 -14.33 4.83 2.42
N GLU A 74 -13.91 4.89 3.69
CA GLU A 74 -13.38 6.11 4.29
C GLU A 74 -12.08 6.53 3.62
N MET A 75 -11.16 5.58 3.36
CA MET A 75 -9.89 5.88 2.72
C MET A 75 -10.06 6.41 1.30
N GLU A 76 -10.99 5.86 0.53
CA GLU A 76 -11.29 6.39 -0.81
C GLU A 76 -11.91 7.78 -0.78
N GLN A 77 -12.77 8.05 0.19
CA GLN A 77 -13.37 9.37 0.36
C GLN A 77 -12.29 10.39 0.71
N LEU A 78 -11.41 10.07 1.66
CA LEU A 78 -10.29 10.93 2.05
C LEU A 78 -9.27 11.12 0.90
N GLU A 79 -9.07 10.11 0.05
CA GLU A 79 -8.23 10.25 -1.15
C GLU A 79 -8.86 11.25 -2.14
N LYS A 80 -10.18 11.18 -2.39
CA LYS A 80 -10.90 12.14 -3.25
C LYS A 80 -10.86 13.56 -2.70
N GLU A 81 -10.85 13.71 -1.38
CA GLU A 81 -10.69 14.99 -0.69
C GLU A 81 -9.25 15.54 -0.76
N GLY A 82 -8.30 14.76 -1.30
CA GLY A 82 -6.94 15.21 -1.55
C GLY A 82 -6.02 15.15 -0.33
N HIS A 83 -6.38 14.37 0.70
CA HIS A 83 -5.56 14.27 1.91
C HIS A 83 -4.20 13.57 1.70
N PHE A 84 -4.06 12.73 0.67
CA PHE A 84 -2.89 11.89 0.47
C PHE A 84 -2.05 12.36 -0.73
N LYS A 85 -0.84 12.84 -0.45
CA LYS A 85 0.08 13.37 -1.47
C LYS A 85 0.48 12.29 -2.49
N ALA A 86 0.30 12.58 -3.78
CA ALA A 86 0.50 11.63 -4.89
C ALA A 86 1.92 11.06 -5.02
N GLY A 87 2.94 11.76 -4.50
CA GLY A 87 4.35 11.33 -4.53
C GLY A 87 4.84 10.61 -3.28
N SER A 88 3.97 10.34 -2.29
CA SER A 88 4.36 9.65 -1.05
C SER A 88 3.25 8.75 -0.51
N MET A 89 2.29 9.32 0.21
CA MET A 89 1.26 8.54 0.91
C MET A 89 0.15 8.05 -0.03
N GLY A 90 -0.14 8.79 -1.11
CA GLY A 90 -1.18 8.42 -2.06
C GLY A 90 -1.01 7.01 -2.66
N PRO A 91 0.16 6.66 -3.23
CA PRO A 91 0.41 5.31 -3.74
C PRO A 91 0.24 4.21 -2.70
N LYS A 92 0.66 4.45 -1.44
CA LYS A 92 0.51 3.51 -0.32
C LYS A 92 -0.94 3.25 0.01
N VAL A 93 -1.73 4.31 0.13
CA VAL A 93 -3.17 4.21 0.38
C VAL A 93 -3.86 3.46 -0.77
N ARG A 94 -3.53 3.78 -2.02
CA ARG A 94 -4.11 3.08 -3.19
C ARG A 94 -3.76 1.60 -3.21
N ALA A 95 -2.50 1.25 -2.91
CA ALA A 95 -2.08 -0.15 -2.82
C ALA A 95 -2.85 -0.89 -1.72
N ALA A 96 -2.93 -0.32 -0.52
CA ALA A 96 -3.68 -0.91 0.59
C ALA A 96 -5.18 -1.08 0.27
N VAL A 97 -5.82 -0.05 -0.29
CA VAL A 97 -7.23 -0.10 -0.70
C VAL A 97 -7.46 -1.17 -1.78
N ARG A 98 -6.60 -1.23 -2.80
CA ARG A 98 -6.70 -2.24 -3.88
C ARG A 98 -6.57 -3.65 -3.34
N PHE A 99 -5.60 -3.90 -2.45
CA PHE A 99 -5.39 -5.21 -1.85
C PHE A 99 -6.66 -5.72 -1.14
N VAL A 100 -7.24 -4.89 -0.26
CA VAL A 100 -8.45 -5.27 0.50
C VAL A 100 -9.66 -5.45 -0.43
N ARG A 101 -9.79 -4.61 -1.47
CA ARG A 101 -10.84 -4.79 -2.50
C ARG A 101 -10.70 -6.08 -3.29
N ASN A 102 -9.46 -6.49 -3.57
CA ASN A 102 -9.15 -7.71 -4.31
C ASN A 102 -9.31 -8.98 -3.47
N GLY A 103 -9.76 -8.87 -2.22
CA GLY A 103 -10.12 -10.01 -1.38
C GLY A 103 -9.17 -10.27 -0.22
N GLY A 104 -8.12 -9.46 -0.03
CA GLY A 104 -7.30 -9.52 1.17
C GLY A 104 -8.09 -9.08 2.42
N ASP A 105 -7.77 -9.67 3.57
CA ASP A 105 -8.54 -9.46 4.80
C ASP A 105 -8.29 -8.07 5.39
N ARG A 106 -7.02 -7.64 5.42
CA ARG A 106 -6.64 -6.29 5.87
C ARG A 106 -5.32 -5.82 5.27
N ALA A 107 -5.19 -4.51 5.16
CA ALA A 107 -3.91 -3.86 4.86
C ALA A 107 -3.47 -2.96 6.02
N VAL A 108 -2.16 -2.80 6.19
CA VAL A 108 -1.57 -2.00 7.26
C VAL A 108 -0.50 -1.06 6.70
N ILE A 109 -0.57 0.21 7.08
CA ILE A 109 0.51 1.18 6.81
C ILE A 109 1.07 1.62 8.16
N ALA A 110 2.36 1.35 8.40
CA ALA A 110 3.01 1.60 9.68
C ALA A 110 4.48 2.00 9.50
N SER A 111 5.12 2.46 10.59
CA SER A 111 6.56 2.62 10.57
C SER A 111 7.29 1.28 10.75
N LEU A 112 8.57 1.24 10.39
CA LEU A 112 9.40 0.05 10.57
C LEU A 112 9.56 -0.33 12.05
N GLU A 113 9.61 0.67 12.93
CA GLU A 113 9.78 0.49 14.37
C GLU A 113 8.56 -0.16 15.03
N GLU A 114 7.35 0.09 14.51
CA GLU A 114 6.09 -0.45 15.02
C GLU A 114 5.65 -1.71 14.25
N ALA A 115 6.51 -2.33 13.43
CA ALA A 115 6.09 -3.36 12.47
C ALA A 115 5.44 -4.60 13.13
N LEU A 116 5.92 -5.02 14.30
CA LEU A 116 5.36 -6.17 15.01
C LEU A 116 4.00 -5.82 15.63
N GLU A 117 3.90 -4.68 16.32
CA GLU A 117 2.65 -4.19 16.90
C GLU A 117 1.60 -3.92 15.83
N ALA A 118 2.01 -3.39 14.68
CA ALA A 118 1.15 -3.13 13.54
C ALA A 118 0.64 -4.43 12.90
N LEU A 119 1.51 -5.45 12.78
CA LEU A 119 1.11 -6.79 12.36
C LEU A 119 0.09 -7.40 13.33
N GLU A 120 0.19 -7.14 14.63
CA GLU A 120 -0.79 -7.59 15.63
C GLU A 120 -2.07 -6.74 15.67
N GLY A 121 -2.18 -5.68 14.86
CA GLY A 121 -3.35 -4.79 14.84
C GLY A 121 -3.37 -3.74 15.97
N LYS A 122 -2.23 -3.51 16.64
CA LYS A 122 -2.10 -2.60 17.79
C LYS A 122 -1.45 -1.25 17.44
N ALA A 123 -0.88 -1.13 16.24
CA ALA A 123 -0.25 0.08 15.73
C ALA A 123 -0.52 0.26 14.23
N GLY A 124 -0.04 1.34 13.63
CA GLY A 124 -0.30 1.62 12.22
C GLY A 124 -1.74 2.03 11.91
N THR A 125 -1.98 2.34 10.64
CA THR A 125 -3.32 2.49 10.07
C THR A 125 -3.77 1.13 9.55
N GLN A 126 -4.77 0.55 10.19
CA GLN A 126 -5.43 -0.70 9.85
C GLN A 126 -6.60 -0.41 8.91
N ILE A 127 -6.54 -0.95 7.69
CA ILE A 127 -7.51 -0.73 6.63
C ILE A 127 -8.29 -2.02 6.39
N HIS A 128 -9.61 -1.94 6.56
CA HIS A 128 -10.55 -3.07 6.49
C HIS A 128 -11.59 -2.88 5.39
N LYS A 129 -12.26 -3.96 4.98
CA LYS A 129 -13.26 -3.92 3.91
C LYS A 129 -14.47 -3.06 4.29
N SER A 130 -15.07 -3.33 5.44
CA SER A 130 -16.18 -2.63 6.10
C SER A 130 -16.61 -3.40 7.33
#